data_AF-A0A7S0DAW0-F1
#
_entry.id   AF-A0A7S0DAW0-F1
#
_cell.length_a   1.000
_cell.length_b   1.000
_cell.length_c   1.000
_cell.angle_alpha   90.00
_cell.angle_beta   90.00
_cell.angle_gamma   90.00
#
_symmetry.space_group_name_H-M   'P 1'
#
loop_
_entity.id
_entity.type
_entity.pdbx_description
1 polymer ?
#
loop_
_entity_poly.entity_id
_entity_poly.type
_entity_poly.pdbx_seq_one_letter_code
_entity_poly.pdbx_strand_id
1 'polypeptide(L)'
;GGIKGEQIGVVSPYRRQLVALRKVLGEGKGVMAETVDKFQGLDKDCIVISLVRSNHNREVGKLLRDWRRINVAITRAKKKLVFVGSLATLSHAHLLAAFIELLEEKNWIISLPQNFKA
;
A
#
# COMPACT_ATOMS: atom_id res chain seq x y z
N GLY A 1 -8.15 2.94 -18.35
CA GLY A 1 -7.66 1.56 -18.15
C GLY A 1 -8.76 0.51 -17.98
N GLY A 2 -10.05 0.78 -18.19
CA GLY A 2 -11.10 -0.25 -18.29
C GLY A 2 -11.48 -1.03 -17.02
N ILE A 3 -10.85 -0.77 -15.86
CA ILE A 3 -11.12 -1.50 -14.61
C ILE A 3 -12.22 -0.79 -13.82
N LYS A 4 -13.24 -1.53 -13.37
CA LYS A 4 -14.32 -1.02 -12.51
C LYS A 4 -13.79 -0.81 -11.09
N GLY A 5 -14.27 0.19 -10.37
CA GLY A 5 -13.75 0.47 -9.03
C GLY A 5 -14.00 -0.66 -8.02
N GLU A 6 -15.05 -1.45 -8.19
CA GLU A 6 -15.29 -2.68 -7.41
C GLU A 6 -14.19 -3.73 -7.57
N GLN A 7 -13.41 -3.69 -8.65
CA GLN A 7 -12.26 -4.57 -8.90
C GLN A 7 -10.98 -4.03 -8.26
N ILE A 8 -11.04 -2.87 -7.60
CA ILE A 8 -9.90 -2.18 -6.99
C ILE A 8 -10.07 -2.18 -5.46
N GLY A 9 -9.03 -2.61 -4.77
CA GLY A 9 -8.90 -2.47 -3.32
C GLY A 9 -7.76 -1.53 -2.95
N VAL A 10 -7.97 -0.75 -1.89
CA VAL A 10 -6.93 0.06 -1.26
C VAL A 10 -6.78 -0.41 0.17
N VAL A 11 -5.55 -0.78 0.54
CA VAL A 11 -5.23 -1.32 1.85
C VAL A 11 -4.25 -0.39 2.55
N SER A 12 -4.51 -0.08 3.81
CA SER A 12 -3.57 0.66 4.64
C SER A 12 -3.64 0.20 6.10
N PRO A 13 -2.50 0.09 6.81
CA PRO A 13 -2.53 -0.21 8.24
C PRO A 13 -3.06 0.96 9.09
N TYR A 14 -3.13 2.17 8.53
CA TYR A 14 -3.53 3.37 9.27
C TYR A 14 -4.98 3.77 8.95
N ARG A 15 -5.88 3.61 9.92
CA ARG A 15 -7.30 3.97 9.74
C ARG A 15 -7.52 5.42 9.34
N ARG A 16 -6.72 6.36 9.85
CA ARG A 16 -6.79 7.79 9.47
C ARG A 16 -6.48 7.99 7.98
N GLN A 17 -5.53 7.23 7.43
CA GLN A 17 -5.24 7.25 6.00
C GLN A 17 -6.44 6.79 5.17
N LEU A 18 -7.10 5.72 5.60
CA LEU A 18 -8.29 5.20 4.91
C LEU A 18 -9.43 6.22 4.91
N VAL A 19 -9.63 6.94 6.01
CA VAL A 19 -10.63 8.04 6.05
C VAL A 19 -10.28 9.13 5.04
N ALA A 20 -9.03 9.57 4.98
CA ALA A 20 -8.59 10.57 4.01
C ALA A 20 -8.76 10.07 2.56
N LEU A 21 -8.34 8.84 2.29
CA LEU A 21 -8.46 8.22 0.97
C LEU A 21 -9.92 8.09 0.51
N ARG A 22 -10.84 7.69 1.40
CA ARG A 22 -12.27 7.59 1.04
C ARG A 22 -12.85 8.95 0.64
N LYS A 23 -12.45 10.04 1.31
CA LYS A 23 -12.86 11.40 0.94
C LYS A 23 -12.39 11.78 -0.47
N VAL A 24 -11.15 11.44 -0.82
CA VAL A 24 -10.57 11.76 -2.14
C VAL A 24 -11.13 10.84 -3.24
N LEU A 25 -11.31 9.56 -2.96
CA LEU A 25 -11.85 8.60 -3.92
C LEU A 25 -13.31 8.90 -4.29
N GLY A 26 -14.04 9.54 -3.38
CA GLY A 26 -15.44 9.90 -3.54
C GLY A 26 -16.38 8.72 -3.30
N GLU A 27 -17.56 9.01 -2.76
CA GLU A 27 -18.63 8.02 -2.62
C GLU A 27 -19.16 7.66 -4.02
N GLY A 28 -19.44 6.37 -4.27
CA GLY A 28 -20.04 5.90 -5.52
C GLY A 28 -19.08 5.30 -6.56
N LYS A 29 -17.76 5.34 -6.37
CA LYS A 29 -16.81 4.68 -7.30
C LYS A 29 -16.65 3.17 -7.07
N GLY A 30 -17.21 2.62 -5.99
CA GLY A 30 -17.12 1.19 -5.65
C GLY A 30 -15.74 0.71 -5.19
N VAL A 31 -14.76 1.62 -5.06
CA VAL A 31 -13.40 1.27 -4.58
C VAL A 31 -13.44 0.96 -3.10
N MET A 32 -13.01 -0.24 -2.73
CA MET A 32 -12.94 -0.66 -1.34
C MET A 32 -11.65 -0.19 -0.70
N ALA A 33 -11.71 0.73 0.27
CA ALA A 33 -10.54 1.16 1.03
C ALA A 33 -10.65 0.68 2.48
N GLU A 34 -9.89 -0.32 2.92
CA GLU A 34 -9.99 -0.91 4.27
C GLU A 34 -8.64 -1.33 4.88
N THR A 35 -8.62 -1.63 6.18
CA THR A 35 -7.43 -2.19 6.83
C THR A 35 -7.20 -3.64 6.41
N VAL A 36 -5.96 -4.14 6.50
CA VAL A 36 -5.61 -5.54 6.20
C VAL A 36 -6.58 -6.53 6.86
N ASP A 37 -6.84 -6.37 8.15
CA ASP A 37 -7.68 -7.30 8.93
C ASP A 37 -9.11 -7.39 8.39
N LYS A 38 -9.65 -6.27 7.88
CA LYS A 38 -10.99 -6.19 7.29
C LYS A 38 -11.04 -6.61 5.82
N PHE A 39 -9.88 -6.73 5.19
CA PHE A 39 -9.72 -7.20 3.82
C PHE A 39 -9.56 -8.73 3.75
N GLN A 40 -9.46 -9.41 4.89
CA GLN A 40 -9.24 -10.85 4.94
C GLN A 40 -10.39 -11.62 4.27
N GLY A 41 -10.04 -12.51 3.33
CA GLY A 41 -11.01 -13.29 2.55
C GLY A 41 -11.63 -12.54 1.37
N LEU A 42 -11.20 -11.29 1.13
CA LEU A 42 -11.66 -10.48 0.00
C LEU A 42 -10.51 -10.25 -0.97
N ASP A 43 -10.67 -10.71 -2.21
CA ASP A 43 -9.66 -10.52 -3.25
C ASP A 43 -10.14 -9.54 -4.32
N LYS A 44 -9.21 -8.78 -4.90
CA LYS A 44 -9.49 -7.81 -5.96
C LYS A 44 -8.53 -7.99 -7.12
N ASP A 45 -8.93 -7.55 -8.31
CA ASP A 45 -8.05 -7.60 -9.49
C ASP A 45 -6.83 -6.70 -9.28
N CYS A 46 -7.03 -5.53 -8.68
CA CYS A 46 -5.97 -4.59 -8.36
C CYS A 46 -5.99 -4.23 -6.88
N ILE A 47 -4.84 -4.32 -6.22
CA ILE A 47 -4.67 -3.84 -4.84
C ILE A 47 -3.62 -2.73 -4.82
N VAL A 48 -3.93 -1.64 -4.12
CA VAL A 48 -2.99 -0.58 -3.78
C VAL A 48 -2.73 -0.62 -2.28
N ILE A 49 -1.49 -0.80 -1.87
CA ILE A 49 -1.07 -0.79 -0.46
C ILE A 49 -0.42 0.56 -0.14
N SER A 50 -1.05 1.34 0.73
CA SER A 50 -0.51 2.60 1.24
C SER A 50 0.18 2.39 2.58
N LEU A 51 1.51 2.53 2.59
CA LEU A 51 2.35 2.29 3.78
C LEU A 51 2.46 3.53 4.69
N VAL A 52 2.12 4.72 4.19
CA VAL A 52 1.95 6.01 4.92
C VAL A 52 3.21 6.59 5.58
N ARG A 53 4.03 5.78 6.22
CA ARG A 53 5.17 6.25 7.02
C ARG A 53 6.24 6.85 6.13
N SER A 54 6.53 8.12 6.40
CA SER A 54 7.65 8.87 5.87
C SER A 54 8.12 9.81 6.98
N ASN A 55 9.32 9.61 7.51
CA ASN A 55 9.86 10.46 8.58
C ASN A 55 11.40 10.44 8.59
N HIS A 56 11.99 11.51 9.11
CA HIS A 56 13.45 11.66 9.20
C HIS A 56 14.11 10.63 10.12
N ASN A 57 13.39 10.17 11.14
CA ASN A 57 13.87 9.15 12.09
C ASN A 57 13.90 7.74 11.49
N ARG A 58 13.45 7.56 10.24
CA ARG A 58 13.41 6.28 9.51
C ARG A 58 12.64 5.19 10.26
N GLU A 59 11.66 5.61 11.04
CA GLU A 59 10.85 4.70 11.85
C GLU A 59 9.62 4.24 11.09
N VAL A 60 9.53 2.92 10.92
CA VAL A 60 8.42 2.26 10.22
C VAL A 60 7.20 2.04 11.15
N GLY A 61 7.40 2.11 12.46
CA GLY A 61 6.36 1.90 13.48
C GLY A 61 5.92 0.43 13.62
N LYS A 62 5.16 0.11 14.68
CA LYS A 62 4.79 -1.27 15.01
C LYS A 62 3.89 -1.94 13.97
N LEU A 63 2.97 -1.20 13.36
CA LEU A 63 1.96 -1.75 12.45
C LEU A 63 2.53 -2.32 11.15
N LEU A 64 3.69 -1.82 10.72
CA LEU A 64 4.39 -2.28 9.51
C LEU A 64 5.49 -3.31 9.81
N ARG A 65 5.74 -3.61 11.09
CA ARG A 65 6.63 -4.71 11.50
C ARG A 65 5.91 -6.06 11.48
N ASP A 66 4.59 -6.08 11.29
CA ASP A 66 3.83 -7.32 11.16
C ASP A 66 3.84 -7.78 9.69
N TRP A 67 4.87 -8.57 9.33
CA TRP A 67 5.02 -9.15 8.00
C TRP A 67 3.82 -10.04 7.60
N ARG A 68 3.15 -10.67 8.57
CA ARG A 68 2.00 -11.54 8.29
C ARG A 68 0.86 -10.72 7.69
N ARG A 69 0.59 -9.53 8.24
CA ARG A 69 -0.41 -8.61 7.68
C ARG A 69 -0.05 -8.12 6.28
N ILE A 70 1.24 -7.85 6.02
CA ILE A 70 1.70 -7.45 4.68
C ILE A 70 1.48 -8.59 3.68
N ASN A 71 1.85 -9.83 4.04
CA ASN A 71 1.60 -11.00 3.20
C ASN A 71 0.11 -11.22 2.91
N VAL A 72 -0.76 -11.04 3.91
CA VAL A 72 -2.20 -11.08 3.68
C VAL A 72 -2.61 -10.05 2.66
N ALA A 73 -2.14 -8.79 2.75
CA ALA A 73 -2.48 -7.74 1.79
C ALA A 73 -1.95 -8.02 0.37
N ILE A 74 -0.73 -8.53 0.25
CA ILE A 74 -0.10 -8.92 -1.03
C ILE A 74 -0.95 -9.99 -1.73
N THR A 75 -1.34 -11.03 -1.00
CA THR A 75 -2.09 -12.16 -1.54
C THR A 75 -3.54 -11.84 -1.94
N ARG A 76 -4.06 -10.64 -1.65
CA ARG A 76 -5.40 -10.21 -2.10
C ARG A 76 -5.42 -9.73 -3.56
N ALA A 77 -4.26 -9.49 -4.16
CA ALA A 77 -4.17 -9.00 -5.54
C ALA A 77 -4.17 -10.15 -6.55
N LYS A 78 -5.13 -10.16 -7.48
CA LYS A 78 -5.20 -11.19 -8.54
C LYS A 78 -4.38 -10.87 -9.79
N LYS A 79 -4.33 -9.59 -10.20
CA LYS A 79 -3.72 -9.17 -11.47
C LYS A 79 -2.65 -8.11 -11.29
N LYS A 80 -2.85 -7.16 -10.37
CA LYS A 80 -1.90 -6.06 -10.15
C LYS A 80 -1.81 -5.68 -8.68
N LEU A 81 -0.59 -5.47 -8.22
CA LEU A 81 -0.27 -4.99 -6.90
C LEU A 81 0.58 -3.71 -7.02
N VAL A 82 0.21 -2.67 -6.28
CA VAL A 82 0.94 -1.41 -6.24
C VAL A 82 1.23 -1.04 -4.80
N PHE A 83 2.49 -0.73 -4.49
CA PHE A 83 2.88 -0.18 -3.20
C PHE A 83 3.12 1.31 -3.32
N VAL A 84 2.66 2.07 -2.32
CA VAL A 84 2.94 3.50 -2.19
C VAL A 84 3.52 3.75 -0.80
N GLY A 85 4.75 4.27 -0.77
CA GLY A 85 5.46 4.53 0.48
C GLY A 85 6.80 5.23 0.27
N SER A 86 7.45 5.56 1.38
CA SER A 86 8.75 6.24 1.40
C SER A 86 9.89 5.22 1.43
N LEU A 87 10.63 5.10 0.34
CA LEU A 87 11.78 4.18 0.26
C LEU A 87 12.79 4.46 1.39
N ALA A 88 13.07 5.74 1.65
CA ALA A 88 14.00 6.17 2.71
C ALA A 88 13.57 5.78 4.13
N THR A 89 12.26 5.57 4.37
CA THR A 89 11.78 5.07 5.67
C THR A 89 11.68 3.55 5.67
N LEU A 90 11.21 2.95 4.58
CA LEU A 90 10.90 1.52 4.51
C LEU A 90 12.16 0.64 4.41
N SER A 91 13.24 1.12 3.80
CA SER A 91 14.52 0.39 3.70
C SER A 91 15.15 0.06 5.05
N HIS A 92 14.76 0.79 6.11
CA HIS A 92 15.24 0.56 7.47
C HIS A 92 14.39 -0.46 8.26
N ALA A 93 13.28 -0.94 7.70
CA ALA A 93 12.60 -2.10 8.27
C ALA A 93 13.29 -3.37 7.76
N HIS A 94 13.95 -4.09 8.68
CA HIS A 94 14.63 -5.36 8.38
C HIS A 94 13.74 -6.36 7.62
N LEU A 95 12.44 -6.41 7.94
CA LEU A 95 11.47 -7.30 7.28
C LEU A 95 11.10 -6.86 5.86
N LEU A 96 11.28 -5.58 5.52
CA LEU A 96 11.00 -5.02 4.19
C LEU A 96 12.25 -4.90 3.33
N ALA A 97 13.45 -5.03 3.90
CA ALA A 97 14.71 -4.87 3.20
C ALA A 97 14.83 -5.84 2.01
N ALA A 98 14.67 -7.14 2.23
CA ALA A 98 14.70 -8.15 1.16
C ALA A 98 13.62 -7.92 0.09
N PHE A 99 12.45 -7.40 0.49
CA PHE A 99 11.40 -7.06 -0.47
C PHE A 99 11.79 -5.84 -1.32
N ILE A 100 12.40 -4.82 -0.72
CA ILE A 100 12.89 -3.64 -1.44
C ILE A 100 14.03 -3.99 -2.38
N GLU A 101 14.99 -4.80 -1.94
CA GLU A 101 16.09 -5.31 -2.77
C GLU A 101 15.56 -6.03 -4.01
N LEU A 102 14.52 -6.87 -3.85
CA LEU A 102 13.84 -7.51 -4.98
C LEU A 102 13.23 -6.48 -5.94
N LEU A 103 12.56 -5.44 -5.42
CA LEU A 103 11.97 -4.39 -6.27
C LEU A 103 13.03 -3.60 -7.04
N GLU A 104 14.19 -3.34 -6.42
CA GLU A 104 15.35 -2.69 -7.04
C GLU A 104 15.95 -3.57 -8.14
N GLU A 105 16.21 -4.85 -7.85
CA GLU A 105 16.75 -5.82 -8.80
C GLU A 105 15.85 -5.96 -10.04
N LYS A 106 14.52 -5.96 -9.84
CA LYS A 106 13.55 -6.05 -10.94
C LYS A 106 13.26 -4.72 -11.62
N ASN A 107 13.86 -3.62 -11.16
CA ASN A 107 13.62 -2.26 -11.64
C ASN A 107 12.12 -1.89 -11.60
N TRP A 108 11.43 -2.27 -10.53
CA TRP A 108 10.00 -2.03 -10.31
C TRP A 108 9.71 -0.79 -9.45
N ILE A 109 10.76 -0.08 -9.01
CA ILE A 109 10.62 1.14 -8.24
C ILE A 109 10.49 2.33 -9.18
N ILE A 110 9.35 3.01 -9.09
CA ILE A 110 9.13 4.28 -9.79
C ILE A 110 9.21 5.40 -8.76
N SER A 111 10.24 6.24 -8.87
CA SER A 111 10.39 7.42 -8.01
C SER A 111 9.46 8.53 -8.48
N LEU A 112 8.64 9.05 -7.56
CA LEU A 112 7.80 10.21 -7.83
C LEU A 112 8.64 11.50 -7.84
N PRO A 113 8.31 12.49 -8.70
CA PRO A 113 9.02 13.77 -8.72
C PRO A 113 8.87 14.52 -7.39
N GLN A 114 9.91 15.25 -6.96
CA GLN A 114 9.94 15.93 -5.65
C GLN A 114 8.84 16.98 -5.46
N ASN A 115 8.28 17.52 -6.56
CA ASN A 115 7.22 18.52 -6.55
C ASN A 115 5.80 17.93 -6.60
N PHE A 116 5.65 16.62 -6.36
CA PHE A 116 4.35 15.97 -6.39
C PHE A 116 3.46 16.48 -5.24
N LYS A 117 2.48 17.31 -5.57
CA LYS A 117 1.39 17.69 -4.66
C LYS A 117 0.23 16.72 -4.88
N ALA A 118 -0.15 16.01 -3.82
CA ALA A 118 -1.32 15.12 -3.78
C ALA A 118 -2.61 15.91 -3.51
#